data_AF-A0A5C5UZA3-F1
#
_entry.id   AF-A0A5C5UZA3-F1
#
_cell.length_a   1.000
_cell.length_b   1.000
_cell.length_c   1.000
_cell.angle_alpha   90.00
_cell.angle_beta   90.00
_cell.angle_gamma   90.00
#
_symmetry.space_group_name_H-M   'P 1'
#
loop_
_entity.id
_entity.type
_entity.pdbx_description
1 polymer ?
#
loop_
_entity_poly.entity_id
_entity_poly.type
_entity_poly.pdbx_seq_one_letter_code
_entity_poly.pdbx_strand_id
1 'polypeptide(L)'
;MLPSQPKPSRRGAVMVLVAVLLPVFALMAAFAIDVAWMQLVRTELRTATDAAARAGAKTLSMRQNVAVARAAARDAALRNPVAGQPLQINDADVQFGLSTENAAGRFVFANGGDPINAVHVDGLRTAGSAAGPVNLFFGGLLGVNTFQPVSTATSTMLDRDIVLVIDRSGSMGLRETDRGTGNGQNCGPLRLNTRFAALNLAVAAFMAELDLTFPNEQVALVSYSSRNRVSCRGGNLNFDVADTRVALTDNYAAVTGEMDAFMQNGIGGSTAIGEGLAEGLRAMNGPNARPFALKTIVLMTDGLHNSGFEPIIPARTAASNDITVHTVTFSPGADQARMRAVAAATGGRHFHADTTADLSAVFREIARTLPVLLTE
;
A
#
# COMPACT_ATOMS: atom_id res chain seq x y z
N MET A 1 11.19 -88.63 34.83
CA MET A 1 11.29 -87.32 34.12
C MET A 1 9.96 -87.07 33.42
N LEU A 2 9.39 -85.88 33.63
CA LEU A 2 7.95 -85.58 33.48
C LEU A 2 7.43 -85.63 32.01
N PRO A 3 6.16 -85.98 31.78
CA PRO A 3 5.53 -85.95 30.46
C PRO A 3 5.28 -84.51 30.00
N SER A 4 5.65 -84.19 28.76
CA SER A 4 5.41 -82.88 28.14
C SER A 4 3.93 -82.72 27.77
N GLN A 5 3.21 -81.85 28.47
CA GLN A 5 1.85 -81.45 28.15
C GLN A 5 1.81 -80.66 26.82
N PRO A 6 0.93 -80.99 25.87
CA PRO A 6 0.77 -80.22 24.63
C PRO A 6 0.15 -78.85 24.93
N LYS A 7 0.85 -77.76 24.57
CA LYS A 7 0.34 -76.39 24.70
C LYS A 7 -0.90 -76.21 23.80
N PRO A 8 -2.05 -75.74 24.33
CA PRO A 8 -3.23 -75.49 23.52
C PRO A 8 -2.93 -74.38 22.51
N SER A 9 -3.16 -74.66 21.23
CA SER A 9 -2.99 -73.70 20.15
C SER A 9 -4.06 -72.62 20.26
N ARG A 10 -3.67 -71.44 20.76
CA ARG A 10 -4.49 -70.23 20.69
C ARG A 10 -4.49 -69.72 19.24
N ARG A 11 -5.32 -70.30 18.37
CA ARG A 11 -5.44 -69.89 16.96
C ARG A 11 -6.93 -69.67 16.65
N GLY A 12 -7.32 -68.40 16.48
CA GLY A 12 -8.65 -68.03 16.02
C GLY A 12 -9.11 -66.65 16.48
N ALA A 13 -9.01 -66.35 17.78
CA ALA A 13 -9.52 -65.09 18.34
C ALA A 13 -8.86 -63.84 17.72
N VAL A 14 -7.56 -63.91 17.40
CA VAL A 14 -6.83 -62.80 16.75
C VAL A 14 -7.31 -62.58 15.31
N MET A 15 -7.64 -63.64 14.55
CA MET A 15 -8.18 -63.47 13.19
C MET A 15 -9.55 -62.80 13.21
N VAL A 16 -10.42 -63.19 14.15
CA VAL A 16 -11.75 -62.58 14.30
C VAL A 16 -11.63 -61.10 14.67
N LEU A 17 -10.71 -60.77 15.60
CA LEU A 17 -10.44 -59.39 15.98
C LEU A 17 -9.91 -58.56 14.80
N VAL A 18 -8.97 -59.10 14.02
CA VAL A 18 -8.41 -58.42 12.84
C VAL A 18 -9.47 -58.23 11.75
N ALA A 19 -10.33 -59.23 11.53
CA ALA A 19 -11.42 -59.14 10.55
C ALA A 19 -12.44 -58.04 10.88
N VAL A 20 -12.65 -57.74 12.17
CA VAL A 20 -13.53 -56.65 12.63
C VAL A 20 -12.80 -55.30 12.66
N LEU A 21 -11.54 -55.26 13.11
CA LEU A 21 -10.79 -54.00 13.25
C LEU A 21 -10.32 -53.43 11.91
N LEU A 22 -10.02 -54.26 10.91
CA LEU A 22 -9.52 -53.79 9.62
C LEU A 22 -10.53 -52.90 8.88
N PRO A 23 -11.84 -53.26 8.78
CA PRO A 23 -12.87 -52.36 8.27
C PRO A 23 -13.00 -51.06 9.06
N VAL A 24 -12.89 -51.11 10.39
CA VAL A 24 -12.97 -49.91 11.25
C VAL A 24 -11.81 -48.97 10.97
N PHE A 25 -10.57 -49.48 10.89
CA PHE A 25 -9.41 -48.66 10.53
C PHE A 25 -9.50 -48.11 9.11
N ALA A 26 -10.02 -48.88 8.15
CA ALA A 26 -10.24 -48.41 6.79
C ALA A 26 -11.27 -47.26 6.75
N LEU A 27 -12.38 -47.39 7.49
CA LEU A 27 -13.38 -46.32 7.66
C LEU A 27 -12.78 -45.06 8.28
N MET A 28 -11.98 -45.21 9.33
CA MET A 28 -11.30 -44.09 9.98
C MET A 28 -10.30 -43.40 9.03
N ALA A 29 -9.54 -44.18 8.26
CA ALA A 29 -8.60 -43.65 7.28
C ALA A 29 -9.32 -42.89 6.15
N ALA A 30 -10.41 -43.47 5.61
CA ALA A 30 -11.25 -42.84 4.61
C ALA A 30 -11.82 -41.50 5.11
N PHE A 31 -12.36 -41.47 6.32
CA PHE A 31 -12.85 -40.24 6.95
C PHE A 31 -11.73 -39.20 7.14
N ALA A 32 -10.55 -39.62 7.62
CA ALA A 32 -9.42 -38.72 7.82
C ALA A 32 -8.93 -38.10 6.49
N ILE A 33 -8.90 -38.89 5.41
CA ILE A 33 -8.53 -38.42 4.06
C ILE A 33 -9.55 -37.39 3.57
N ASP A 34 -10.85 -37.66 3.68
CA ASP A 34 -11.89 -36.73 3.25
C ASP A 34 -11.86 -35.42 4.07
N VAL A 35 -11.62 -35.50 5.38
CA VAL A 35 -11.48 -34.31 6.23
C VAL A 35 -10.25 -33.49 5.84
N ALA A 36 -9.10 -34.13 5.63
CA ALA A 36 -7.89 -33.45 5.18
C ALA A 36 -8.10 -32.79 3.82
N TRP A 37 -8.77 -33.48 2.90
CA TRP A 37 -9.14 -32.95 1.60
C TRP A 37 -10.07 -31.73 1.70
N MET A 38 -11.11 -31.79 2.54
CA MET A 38 -12.00 -30.64 2.77
C MET A 38 -11.26 -29.41 3.31
N GLN A 39 -10.30 -29.59 4.22
CA GLN A 39 -9.51 -28.48 4.77
C GLN A 39 -8.55 -27.88 3.75
N LEU A 40 -7.92 -28.71 2.91
CA LEU A 40 -7.09 -28.25 1.81
C LEU A 40 -7.92 -27.39 0.84
N VAL A 41 -9.07 -27.90 0.40
CA VAL A 41 -9.97 -27.21 -0.53
C VAL A 41 -10.46 -25.88 0.03
N ARG A 42 -10.79 -25.80 1.33
CA ARG A 42 -11.14 -24.52 1.98
C ARG A 42 -10.01 -23.50 1.92
N THR A 43 -8.77 -23.95 2.15
CA THR A 43 -7.59 -23.09 2.14
C THR A 43 -7.26 -22.60 0.73
N GLU A 44 -7.33 -23.48 -0.25
CA GLU A 44 -7.17 -23.15 -1.66
C GLU A 44 -8.25 -22.16 -2.12
N LEU A 45 -9.52 -22.42 -1.77
CA LEU A 45 -10.63 -21.53 -2.10
C LEU A 45 -10.43 -20.14 -1.53
N ARG A 46 -10.06 -20.03 -0.25
CA ARG A 46 -9.77 -18.74 0.38
C ARG A 46 -8.64 -18.00 -0.34
N THR A 47 -7.56 -18.70 -0.66
CA THR A 47 -6.41 -18.11 -1.37
C THR A 47 -6.80 -17.59 -2.75
N ALA A 48 -7.63 -18.35 -3.49
CA ALA A 48 -8.12 -17.95 -4.79
C ALA A 48 -9.07 -16.74 -4.73
N THR A 49 -9.98 -16.72 -3.76
CA THR A 49 -10.91 -15.60 -3.54
C THR A 49 -10.16 -14.33 -3.11
N ASP A 50 -9.21 -14.42 -2.18
CA ASP A 50 -8.39 -13.28 -1.72
C ASP A 50 -7.57 -12.70 -2.87
N ALA A 51 -6.97 -13.57 -3.70
CA ALA A 51 -6.22 -13.15 -4.88
C ALA A 51 -7.11 -12.44 -5.90
N ALA A 52 -8.33 -12.96 -6.14
CA ALA A 52 -9.30 -12.37 -7.04
C ALA A 52 -9.75 -10.97 -6.57
N ALA A 53 -10.10 -10.84 -5.28
CA ALA A 53 -10.51 -9.57 -4.69
C ALA A 53 -9.39 -8.51 -4.79
N ARG A 54 -8.14 -8.88 -4.43
CA ARG A 54 -6.99 -7.98 -4.54
C ARG A 54 -6.67 -7.59 -5.98
N ALA A 55 -6.70 -8.53 -6.92
CA ALA A 55 -6.43 -8.25 -8.33
C ALA A 55 -7.49 -7.32 -8.93
N GLY A 56 -8.76 -7.53 -8.57
CA GLY A 56 -9.87 -6.67 -8.92
C GLY A 56 -9.69 -5.26 -8.37
N ALA A 57 -9.48 -5.11 -7.06
CA ALA A 57 -9.29 -3.81 -6.41
C ALA A 57 -8.07 -3.06 -6.95
N LYS A 58 -6.94 -3.76 -7.14
CA LYS A 58 -5.72 -3.17 -7.74
C LYS A 58 -5.97 -2.67 -9.17
N THR A 59 -6.68 -3.45 -9.99
CA THR A 59 -6.93 -3.06 -11.38
C THR A 59 -7.96 -1.95 -11.47
N LEU A 60 -8.96 -1.94 -10.58
CA LEU A 60 -9.89 -0.84 -10.44
C LEU A 60 -9.14 0.47 -10.12
N SER A 61 -8.23 0.42 -9.15
CA SER A 61 -7.34 1.53 -8.80
C SER A 61 -6.48 2.03 -9.97
N MET A 62 -5.90 1.13 -10.78
CA MET A 62 -4.99 1.55 -11.86
C MET A 62 -5.70 2.01 -13.15
N ARG A 63 -6.86 1.44 -13.46
CA ARG A 63 -7.52 1.59 -14.77
C ARG A 63 -8.84 2.33 -14.70
N GLN A 64 -9.40 2.50 -13.51
CA GLN A 64 -10.66 3.20 -13.27
C GLN A 64 -11.83 2.69 -14.11
N ASN A 65 -11.82 1.37 -14.35
CA ASN A 65 -12.81 0.72 -15.20
C ASN A 65 -13.25 -0.60 -14.58
N VAL A 66 -14.53 -0.65 -14.19
CA VAL A 66 -15.17 -1.81 -13.56
C VAL A 66 -15.10 -3.05 -14.43
N ALA A 67 -15.26 -2.93 -15.76
CA ALA A 67 -15.20 -4.08 -16.65
C ALA A 67 -13.78 -4.69 -16.70
N VAL A 68 -12.75 -3.84 -16.75
CA VAL A 68 -11.35 -4.27 -16.72
C VAL A 68 -10.98 -4.86 -15.36
N ALA A 69 -11.44 -4.24 -14.27
CA ALA A 69 -11.25 -4.75 -12.91
C ALA A 69 -11.89 -6.13 -12.71
N ARG A 70 -13.11 -6.32 -13.23
CA ARG A 70 -13.82 -7.62 -13.19
C ARG A 70 -13.08 -8.69 -13.97
N ALA A 71 -12.57 -8.35 -15.15
CA ALA A 71 -11.75 -9.27 -15.93
C ALA A 71 -10.46 -9.67 -15.18
N ALA A 72 -9.80 -8.72 -14.50
CA ALA A 72 -8.61 -9.01 -13.71
C ALA A 72 -8.90 -9.88 -12.47
N ALA A 73 -10.04 -9.67 -11.78
CA ALA A 73 -10.48 -10.53 -10.69
C ALA A 73 -10.70 -11.97 -11.17
N ARG A 74 -11.38 -12.15 -12.32
CA ARG A 74 -11.58 -13.47 -12.94
C ARG A 74 -10.27 -14.15 -13.33
N ASP A 75 -9.37 -13.42 -13.98
CA ASP A 75 -8.06 -13.95 -14.38
C ASP A 75 -7.24 -14.40 -13.16
N ALA A 76 -7.27 -13.63 -12.07
CA ALA A 76 -6.63 -14.04 -10.82
C ALA A 76 -7.29 -15.28 -10.20
N ALA A 77 -8.63 -15.40 -10.23
CA ALA A 77 -9.31 -16.60 -9.77
C ALA A 77 -8.92 -17.84 -10.60
N LEU A 78 -8.86 -17.71 -11.93
CA LEU A 78 -8.47 -18.81 -12.83
C LEU A 78 -7.03 -19.29 -12.61
N ARG A 79 -6.12 -18.39 -12.23
CA ARG A 79 -4.72 -18.72 -11.93
C ARG A 79 -4.51 -19.42 -10.59
N ASN A 80 -5.52 -19.43 -9.72
CA ASN A 80 -5.46 -20.07 -8.41
C ASN A 80 -6.40 -21.29 -8.38
N PRO A 81 -5.90 -22.51 -8.66
CA PRO A 81 -6.74 -23.69 -8.71
C PRO A 81 -7.24 -24.10 -7.31
N VAL A 82 -8.46 -24.65 -7.27
CA VAL A 82 -9.11 -25.20 -6.09
C VAL A 82 -9.50 -26.64 -6.39
N ALA A 83 -9.05 -27.59 -5.59
CA ALA A 83 -9.18 -29.02 -5.87
C ALA A 83 -8.60 -29.41 -7.25
N GLY A 84 -7.51 -28.76 -7.67
CA GLY A 84 -6.86 -29.01 -8.95
C GLY A 84 -7.57 -28.47 -10.19
N GLN A 85 -8.64 -27.68 -10.03
CA GLN A 85 -9.38 -27.04 -11.12
C GLN A 85 -9.35 -25.51 -10.99
N PRO A 86 -9.23 -24.74 -12.08
CA PRO A 86 -9.32 -23.28 -12.03
C PRO A 86 -10.62 -22.81 -11.36
N LEU A 87 -10.53 -21.82 -10.46
CA LEU A 87 -11.73 -21.23 -9.87
C LEU A 87 -12.43 -20.33 -10.90
N GLN A 88 -13.51 -20.83 -11.48
CA GLN A 88 -14.39 -20.04 -12.35
C GLN A 88 -15.40 -19.26 -11.51
N ILE A 89 -15.38 -17.94 -11.63
CA ILE A 89 -16.34 -17.02 -10.99
C ILE A 89 -17.16 -16.29 -12.05
N ASN A 90 -18.44 -16.10 -11.81
CA ASN A 90 -19.32 -15.36 -12.69
C ASN A 90 -19.19 -13.85 -12.49
N ASP A 91 -19.78 -13.10 -13.41
CA ASP A 91 -19.87 -11.65 -13.28
C ASP A 91 -20.69 -11.22 -12.05
N ALA A 92 -21.69 -12.00 -11.65
CA ALA A 92 -22.49 -11.72 -10.46
C ALA A 92 -21.72 -11.94 -9.14
N ASP A 93 -20.70 -12.80 -9.18
CA ASP A 93 -19.88 -13.14 -8.01
C ASP A 93 -18.80 -12.08 -7.73
N VAL A 94 -18.65 -11.08 -8.62
CA VAL A 94 -17.73 -9.95 -8.46
C VAL A 94 -18.54 -8.67 -8.34
N GLN A 95 -18.65 -8.18 -7.11
CA GLN A 95 -19.43 -7.01 -6.75
C GLN A 95 -18.50 -5.82 -6.49
N PHE A 96 -18.99 -4.64 -6.86
CA PHE A 96 -18.26 -3.39 -6.74
C PHE A 96 -19.09 -2.44 -5.92
N GLY A 97 -18.48 -1.81 -4.92
CA GLY A 97 -19.22 -0.92 -4.04
C GLY A 97 -18.34 -0.11 -3.12
N LEU A 98 -18.98 0.42 -2.09
CA LEU A 98 -18.35 1.24 -1.07
C LEU A 98 -18.12 0.40 0.20
N SER A 99 -16.90 0.41 0.70
CA SER A 99 -16.51 -0.18 1.97
C SER A 99 -16.04 0.93 2.90
N THR A 100 -16.71 1.07 4.04
CA THR A 100 -16.37 2.06 5.06
C THR A 100 -16.07 1.37 6.38
N GLU A 101 -15.13 1.92 7.12
CA GLU A 101 -14.79 1.45 8.47
C GLU A 101 -15.86 1.92 9.46
N ASN A 102 -16.41 0.99 10.25
CA ASN A 102 -17.34 1.33 11.32
C ASN A 102 -16.60 1.79 12.58
N ALA A 103 -17.34 2.32 13.57
CA ALA A 103 -16.76 2.80 14.83
C ALA A 103 -16.01 1.73 15.66
N ALA A 104 -16.13 0.44 15.29
CA ALA A 104 -15.44 -0.68 15.93
C ALA A 104 -14.19 -1.13 15.15
N GLY A 105 -13.78 -0.41 14.11
CA GLY A 105 -12.60 -0.71 13.31
C GLY A 105 -12.80 -1.81 12.27
N ARG A 106 -14.04 -2.14 11.93
CA ARG A 106 -14.38 -3.17 10.94
C ARG A 106 -14.94 -2.53 9.67
N PHE A 107 -14.37 -2.90 8.53
CA PHE A 107 -14.88 -2.51 7.21
C PHE A 107 -16.19 -3.24 6.90
N VAL A 108 -17.17 -2.50 6.40
CA VAL A 108 -18.46 -3.02 5.98
C VAL A 108 -18.68 -2.68 4.51
N PHE A 109 -18.82 -3.72 3.69
CA PHE A 109 -19.10 -3.57 2.26
C PHE A 109 -20.58 -3.29 2.02
N ALA A 110 -20.86 -2.30 1.18
CA ALA A 110 -22.17 -2.03 0.61
C ALA A 110 -22.06 -2.14 -0.92
N ASN A 111 -22.91 -2.96 -1.53
CA ASN A 111 -22.91 -3.16 -2.98
C ASN A 111 -23.43 -1.91 -3.71
N GLY A 112 -22.71 -1.47 -4.75
CA GLY A 112 -22.96 -0.22 -5.44
C GLY A 112 -22.57 1.02 -4.63
N GLY A 113 -22.97 2.20 -5.13
CA GLY A 113 -22.62 3.50 -4.56
C GLY A 113 -21.64 4.30 -5.42
N ASP A 114 -21.48 5.57 -5.07
CA ASP A 114 -20.51 6.50 -5.64
C ASP A 114 -19.88 7.28 -4.48
N PRO A 115 -18.54 7.21 -4.26
CA PRO A 115 -17.54 6.48 -5.04
C PRO A 115 -17.51 4.97 -4.77
N ILE A 116 -17.07 4.19 -5.77
CA ILE A 116 -16.74 2.77 -5.61
C ILE A 116 -15.29 2.67 -5.13
N ASN A 117 -15.06 2.17 -3.92
CA ASN A 117 -13.71 1.99 -3.37
C ASN A 117 -13.39 0.52 -3.03
N ALA A 118 -14.30 -0.43 -3.25
CA ALA A 118 -14.08 -1.82 -2.86
C ALA A 118 -14.56 -2.82 -3.90
N VAL A 119 -13.90 -3.97 -3.91
CA VAL A 119 -14.26 -5.15 -4.72
C VAL A 119 -14.51 -6.31 -3.77
N HIS A 120 -15.73 -6.84 -3.83
CA HIS A 120 -16.15 -8.02 -3.10
C HIS A 120 -16.23 -9.20 -4.07
N VAL A 121 -15.65 -10.34 -3.69
CA VAL A 121 -15.64 -11.55 -4.51
C VAL A 121 -16.17 -12.73 -3.72
N ASP A 122 -17.14 -13.42 -4.31
CA ASP A 122 -17.69 -14.68 -3.85
C ASP A 122 -17.00 -15.85 -4.57
N GLY A 123 -16.13 -16.57 -3.85
CA GLY A 123 -15.57 -17.84 -4.31
C GLY A 123 -16.52 -18.99 -3.98
N LEU A 124 -17.22 -19.50 -5.00
CA LEU A 124 -18.22 -20.54 -4.84
C LEU A 124 -17.74 -21.86 -5.45
N ARG A 125 -17.77 -22.93 -4.65
CA ARG A 125 -17.64 -24.33 -5.11
C ARG A 125 -18.89 -25.11 -4.74
N THR A 126 -20.05 -24.63 -5.19
CA THR A 126 -21.37 -25.19 -4.90
C THR A 126 -21.98 -25.83 -6.15
N ALA A 127 -23.06 -26.60 -5.99
CA ALA A 127 -23.75 -27.22 -7.12
C ALA A 127 -24.24 -26.23 -8.18
N GLY A 128 -24.56 -24.99 -7.80
CA GLY A 128 -25.00 -23.92 -8.71
C GLY A 128 -23.88 -22.98 -9.19
N SER A 129 -22.65 -23.17 -8.73
CA SER A 129 -21.51 -22.33 -9.11
C SER A 129 -20.93 -22.73 -10.47
N ALA A 130 -20.26 -21.80 -11.16
CA ALA A 130 -19.59 -22.08 -12.43
C ALA A 130 -18.49 -23.15 -12.29
N ALA A 131 -17.81 -23.20 -11.15
CA ALA A 131 -16.75 -24.17 -10.86
C ALA A 131 -17.28 -25.52 -10.30
N GLY A 132 -18.58 -25.63 -10.02
CA GLY A 132 -19.22 -26.83 -9.48
C GLY A 132 -18.74 -27.24 -8.08
N PRO A 133 -19.35 -28.29 -7.50
CA PRO A 133 -18.96 -28.81 -6.19
C PRO A 133 -17.67 -29.64 -6.26
N VAL A 134 -17.10 -29.98 -5.10
CA VAL A 134 -15.90 -30.83 -5.01
C VAL A 134 -16.31 -32.24 -4.62
N ASN A 135 -15.83 -33.24 -5.35
CA ASN A 135 -16.07 -34.64 -4.99
C ASN A 135 -15.16 -35.05 -3.82
N LEU A 136 -15.74 -35.80 -2.88
CA LEU A 136 -15.00 -36.48 -1.82
C LEU A 136 -14.48 -37.83 -2.31
N PHE A 137 -13.38 -38.31 -1.74
CA PHE A 137 -12.77 -39.58 -2.15
C PHE A 137 -13.59 -40.77 -1.68
N PHE A 138 -14.14 -40.69 -0.45
CA PHE A 138 -14.89 -41.77 0.18
C PHE A 138 -16.31 -41.34 0.61
N GLY A 139 -16.82 -40.25 0.04
CA GLY A 139 -18.12 -39.69 0.37
C GLY A 139 -19.30 -40.66 0.25
N GLY A 140 -19.22 -41.62 -0.67
CA GLY A 140 -20.24 -42.66 -0.87
C GLY A 140 -20.39 -43.63 0.30
N LEU A 141 -19.34 -43.78 1.11
CA LEU A 141 -19.36 -44.60 2.33
C LEU A 141 -20.11 -43.92 3.49
N LEU A 142 -20.21 -42.57 3.44
CA LEU A 142 -20.84 -41.73 4.46
C LEU A 142 -22.16 -41.09 3.98
N GLY A 143 -22.58 -41.35 2.74
CA GLY A 143 -23.78 -40.78 2.13
C GLY A 143 -23.66 -39.31 1.70
N VAL A 144 -22.45 -38.75 1.68
CA VAL A 144 -22.19 -37.36 1.30
C VAL A 144 -21.10 -37.33 0.23
N ASN A 145 -21.48 -37.33 -1.05
CA ASN A 145 -20.53 -37.47 -2.16
C ASN A 145 -19.79 -36.18 -2.52
N THR A 146 -20.33 -35.03 -2.11
CA THR A 146 -19.81 -33.73 -2.51
C THR A 146 -19.65 -32.79 -1.34
N PHE A 147 -18.62 -31.96 -1.41
CA PHE A 147 -18.33 -30.88 -0.50
C PHE A 147 -18.53 -29.55 -1.24
N GLN A 148 -19.24 -28.61 -0.59
CA GLN A 148 -19.66 -27.35 -1.21
C GLN A 148 -19.19 -26.11 -0.43
N PRO A 149 -17.89 -25.80 -0.44
CA PRO A 149 -17.37 -24.65 0.27
C PRO A 149 -17.70 -23.32 -0.42
N VAL A 150 -17.86 -22.29 0.40
CA VAL A 150 -18.01 -20.88 -0.01
C VAL A 150 -16.96 -20.07 0.75
N SER A 151 -16.33 -19.13 0.07
CA SER A 151 -15.41 -18.15 0.66
C SER A 151 -15.70 -16.78 0.08
N THR A 152 -15.79 -15.76 0.92
CA THR A 152 -16.00 -14.37 0.53
C THR A 152 -14.75 -13.58 0.87
N ALA A 153 -14.32 -12.68 -0.01
CA ALA A 153 -13.22 -11.76 0.29
C ALA A 153 -13.55 -10.37 -0.23
N THR A 154 -13.30 -9.37 0.60
CA THR A 154 -13.46 -7.96 0.23
C THR A 154 -12.09 -7.30 0.21
N SER A 155 -11.77 -6.57 -0.85
CA SER A 155 -10.59 -5.74 -0.93
C SER A 155 -11.00 -4.28 -1.12
N THR A 156 -10.55 -3.43 -0.19
CA THR A 156 -10.91 -2.00 -0.13
C THR A 156 -9.69 -1.15 -0.46
N MET A 157 -9.91 -0.12 -1.27
CA MET A 157 -8.99 0.98 -1.51
C MET A 157 -9.21 2.03 -0.42
N LEU A 158 -8.14 2.41 0.28
CA LEU A 158 -8.20 3.49 1.24
C LEU A 158 -7.91 4.82 0.57
N ASP A 159 -8.63 5.83 1.03
CA ASP A 159 -8.28 7.23 0.85
C ASP A 159 -6.84 7.49 1.32
N ARG A 160 -6.13 8.42 0.68
CA ARG A 160 -4.74 8.73 1.03
C ARG A 160 -4.56 10.22 1.29
N ASP A 161 -3.96 10.53 2.43
CA ASP A 161 -3.53 11.87 2.77
C ASP A 161 -2.01 11.93 2.59
N ILE A 162 -1.57 12.83 1.73
CA ILE A 162 -0.17 12.99 1.34
C ILE A 162 0.31 14.37 1.80
N VAL A 163 1.40 14.42 2.55
CA VAL A 163 2.08 15.69 2.83
C VAL A 163 3.40 15.71 2.07
N LEU A 164 3.52 16.64 1.12
CA LEU A 164 4.78 16.93 0.47
C LEU A 164 5.58 17.89 1.35
N VAL A 165 6.74 17.45 1.83
CA VAL A 165 7.66 18.28 2.62
C VAL A 165 8.86 18.61 1.75
N ILE A 166 8.92 19.86 1.28
CA ILE A 166 9.89 20.32 0.30
C ILE A 166 10.98 21.21 0.89
N ASP A 167 12.19 21.02 0.38
CA ASP A 167 13.37 21.83 0.70
C ASP A 167 13.35 23.12 -0.14
N ARG A 168 13.44 24.28 0.53
CA ARG A 168 13.60 25.59 -0.12
C ARG A 168 14.86 26.31 0.36
N SER A 169 15.87 25.55 0.78
CA SER A 169 17.18 26.07 1.16
C SER A 169 17.95 26.64 -0.04
N GLY A 170 19.05 27.33 0.24
CA GLY A 170 19.86 27.96 -0.80
C GLY A 170 20.46 26.99 -1.82
N SER A 171 20.77 25.75 -1.44
CA SER A 171 21.32 24.75 -2.37
C SER A 171 20.37 24.41 -3.51
N MET A 172 19.06 24.47 -3.27
CA MET A 172 18.02 24.24 -4.27
C MET A 172 18.05 25.30 -5.40
N GLY A 173 18.66 26.46 -5.17
CA GLY A 173 18.83 27.50 -6.18
C GLY A 173 20.03 27.28 -7.11
N LEU A 174 20.87 26.27 -6.86
CA LEU A 174 21.98 25.90 -7.72
C LEU A 174 21.48 25.23 -9.01
N ARG A 175 22.35 25.14 -10.02
CA ARG A 175 22.01 24.41 -11.24
C ARG A 175 21.98 22.92 -10.94
N GLU A 176 21.17 22.20 -11.71
CA GLU A 176 21.12 20.73 -11.65
C GLU A 176 22.50 20.09 -11.85
N THR A 177 23.33 20.66 -12.74
CA THR A 177 24.67 20.16 -13.06
C THR A 177 25.71 20.42 -11.97
N ASP A 178 25.41 21.29 -11.02
CA ASP A 178 26.39 21.70 -10.01
C ASP A 178 26.55 20.58 -8.97
N ARG A 179 27.76 20.05 -8.81
CA ARG A 179 28.06 18.96 -7.87
C ARG A 179 28.39 19.43 -6.44
N GLY A 180 28.42 20.74 -6.20
CA GLY A 180 28.84 21.35 -4.93
C GLY A 180 27.69 21.70 -3.99
N THR A 181 28.04 21.99 -2.73
CA THR A 181 27.16 22.48 -1.65
C THR A 181 27.09 24.01 -1.61
N GLY A 182 27.08 24.64 -2.78
CA GLY A 182 27.05 26.11 -2.90
C GLY A 182 25.75 26.72 -2.36
N ASN A 183 25.71 28.04 -2.28
CA ASN A 183 24.49 28.77 -1.95
C ASN A 183 23.94 29.44 -3.21
N GLY A 184 22.80 28.95 -3.70
CA GLY A 184 22.03 29.51 -4.80
C GLY A 184 20.88 30.40 -4.34
N GLN A 185 20.91 30.92 -3.10
CA GLN A 185 19.86 31.80 -2.57
C GLN A 185 19.53 32.93 -3.55
N ASN A 186 18.24 33.10 -3.78
CA ASN A 186 17.69 34.06 -4.72
C ASN A 186 16.50 34.75 -4.07
N CYS A 187 16.46 36.09 -4.11
CA CYS A 187 15.28 36.88 -3.76
C CYS A 187 14.62 37.36 -5.06
N GLY A 188 13.89 36.51 -5.78
CA GLY A 188 13.31 36.83 -7.09
C GLY A 188 13.20 35.60 -8.00
N PRO A 189 12.84 35.80 -9.28
CA PRO A 189 12.55 34.67 -10.17
C PRO A 189 13.75 33.72 -10.31
N LEU A 190 13.49 32.45 -10.05
CA LEU A 190 14.45 31.36 -10.22
C LEU A 190 14.61 31.02 -11.70
N ARG A 191 15.81 30.60 -12.07
CA ARG A 191 16.09 30.12 -13.43
C ARG A 191 15.52 28.71 -13.59
N LEU A 192 15.08 28.39 -14.80
CA LEU A 192 14.46 27.09 -15.11
C LEU A 192 15.43 25.90 -15.07
N ASN A 193 16.75 26.15 -14.98
CA ASN A 193 17.78 25.11 -14.87
C ASN A 193 18.26 24.88 -13.43
N THR A 194 17.52 25.36 -12.45
CA THR A 194 17.83 25.18 -11.03
C THR A 194 17.24 23.89 -10.47
N ARG A 195 17.79 23.41 -9.36
CA ARG A 195 17.28 22.21 -8.68
C ARG A 195 15.84 22.40 -8.17
N PHE A 196 15.49 23.61 -7.74
CA PHE A 196 14.12 23.94 -7.36
C PHE A 196 13.17 23.99 -8.56
N ALA A 197 13.63 24.44 -9.73
CA ALA A 197 12.83 24.34 -10.96
C ALA A 197 12.56 22.89 -11.36
N ALA A 198 13.55 22.00 -11.20
CA ALA A 198 13.38 20.56 -11.38
C ALA A 198 12.33 19.98 -10.42
N LEU A 199 12.37 20.41 -9.15
CA LEU A 199 11.38 20.05 -8.15
C LEU A 199 9.98 20.55 -8.53
N ASN A 200 9.84 21.80 -8.97
CA ASN A 200 8.54 22.34 -9.41
C ASN A 200 7.94 21.46 -10.52
N LEU A 201 8.76 21.08 -11.51
CA LEU A 201 8.32 20.19 -12.58
C LEU A 201 7.93 18.79 -12.07
N ALA A 202 8.69 18.23 -11.13
CA ALA A 202 8.41 16.92 -10.55
C ALA A 202 7.11 16.93 -9.71
N VAL A 203 6.86 17.99 -8.94
CA VAL A 203 5.61 18.16 -8.18
C VAL A 203 4.43 18.35 -9.14
N ALA A 204 4.58 19.12 -10.21
CA ALA A 204 3.53 19.24 -11.23
C ALA A 204 3.22 17.89 -11.89
N ALA A 205 4.25 17.10 -12.21
CA ALA A 205 4.07 15.74 -12.74
C ALA A 205 3.41 14.79 -11.72
N PHE A 206 3.73 14.93 -10.44
CA PHE A 206 3.09 14.19 -9.35
C PHE A 206 1.60 14.49 -9.25
N MET A 207 1.24 15.78 -9.22
CA MET A 207 -0.16 16.21 -9.17
C MET A 207 -0.95 15.74 -10.40
N ALA A 208 -0.33 15.80 -11.58
CA ALA A 208 -0.96 15.31 -12.81
C ALA A 208 -1.20 13.79 -12.79
N GLU A 209 -0.36 13.00 -12.12
CA GLU A 209 -0.64 11.57 -11.94
C GLU A 209 -1.73 11.34 -10.90
N LEU A 210 -1.78 12.13 -9.83
CA LEU A 210 -2.85 12.05 -8.83
C LEU A 210 -4.22 12.46 -9.39
N ASP A 211 -4.26 13.40 -10.34
CA ASP A 211 -5.51 13.80 -11.01
C ASP A 211 -6.08 12.68 -11.90
N LEU A 212 -5.25 11.67 -12.24
CA LEU A 212 -5.67 10.48 -12.97
C LEU A 212 -6.12 9.33 -12.06
N THR A 213 -5.87 9.42 -10.75
CA THR A 213 -6.22 8.38 -9.78
C THR A 213 -7.55 8.69 -9.09
N PHE A 214 -8.39 7.67 -8.95
CA PHE A 214 -9.46 7.62 -7.94
C PHE A 214 -9.04 6.56 -6.91
N PRO A 215 -9.11 6.83 -5.59
CA PRO A 215 -9.98 7.80 -4.91
C PRO A 215 -9.37 9.20 -4.65
N ASN A 216 -10.17 10.13 -4.14
CA ASN A 216 -9.80 11.51 -3.77
C ASN A 216 -8.56 11.54 -2.84
N GLU A 217 -7.35 11.65 -3.39
CA GLU A 217 -6.18 11.93 -2.57
C GLU A 217 -6.21 13.39 -2.11
N GLN A 218 -5.88 13.63 -0.83
CA GLN A 218 -5.67 14.98 -0.36
C GLN A 218 -4.17 15.21 -0.25
N VAL A 219 -3.72 16.34 -0.76
CA VAL A 219 -2.31 16.74 -0.69
C VAL A 219 -2.16 18.02 0.11
N ALA A 220 -1.21 18.03 1.02
CA ALA A 220 -0.72 19.22 1.69
C ALA A 220 0.70 19.54 1.22
N LEU A 221 1.05 20.83 1.23
CA LEU A 221 2.38 21.30 0.93
C LEU A 221 2.99 21.94 2.18
N VAL A 222 4.12 21.41 2.62
CA VAL A 222 4.97 21.96 3.67
C VAL A 222 6.31 22.32 3.05
N SER A 223 6.82 23.49 3.41
CA SER A 223 8.14 23.94 2.96
C SER A 223 9.04 24.22 4.15
N TYR A 224 10.34 23.92 4.04
CA TYR A 224 11.31 24.18 5.11
C TYR A 224 12.63 24.75 4.60
N SER A 225 13.32 25.47 5.48
CA SER A 225 14.69 25.96 5.27
C SER A 225 15.35 26.29 6.62
N SER A 226 15.60 27.56 6.90
CA SER A 226 15.88 28.14 8.20
C SER A 226 15.08 29.43 8.33
N ARG A 227 15.01 30.01 9.53
CA ARG A 227 14.52 31.37 9.66
C ARG A 227 15.44 32.29 8.84
N ASN A 228 14.91 32.83 7.75
CA ASN A 228 15.68 33.58 6.76
C ASN A 228 14.96 34.88 6.44
N ARG A 229 15.53 36.00 6.88
CA ARG A 229 15.03 37.36 6.66
C ARG A 229 16.12 38.15 5.93
N VAL A 230 16.13 38.08 4.60
CA VAL A 230 17.20 38.67 3.78
C VAL A 230 16.60 39.54 2.70
N SER A 231 17.18 40.72 2.50
CA SER A 231 16.91 41.58 1.34
C SER A 231 17.98 41.34 0.28
N CYS A 232 17.59 41.01 -0.95
CA CYS A 232 18.48 40.97 -2.10
C CYS A 232 17.93 41.87 -3.22
N ARG A 233 18.72 42.01 -4.30
CA ARG A 233 18.42 42.91 -5.44
C ARG A 233 17.01 42.71 -6.06
N GLY A 234 16.45 41.51 -6.01
CA GLY A 234 15.14 41.20 -6.61
C GLY A 234 13.96 41.19 -5.62
N GLY A 235 14.19 41.44 -4.33
CA GLY A 235 13.13 41.41 -3.32
C GLY A 235 13.61 40.98 -1.94
N ASN A 236 12.66 40.63 -1.07
CA ASN A 236 12.93 40.20 0.30
C ASN A 236 12.48 38.75 0.49
N LEU A 237 13.36 37.91 1.02
CA LEU A 237 13.00 36.61 1.56
C LEU A 237 12.59 36.77 3.01
N ASN A 238 11.39 36.31 3.33
CA ASN A 238 10.82 36.33 4.66
C ASN A 238 10.23 34.96 4.97
N PHE A 239 11.06 34.10 5.54
CA PHE A 239 10.77 32.69 5.69
C PHE A 239 10.95 32.21 7.12
N ASP A 240 9.94 31.52 7.65
CA ASP A 240 10.10 30.77 8.88
C ASP A 240 10.81 29.44 8.62
N VAL A 241 11.07 28.67 9.69
CA VAL A 241 11.92 27.48 9.61
C VAL A 241 11.22 26.39 8.80
N ALA A 242 9.94 26.15 9.08
CA ALA A 242 9.06 25.28 8.33
C ALA A 242 7.62 25.82 8.39
N ASP A 243 6.90 25.76 7.27
CA ASP A 243 5.56 26.33 7.13
C ASP A 243 4.68 25.41 6.29
N THR A 244 3.47 25.13 6.76
CA THR A 244 2.38 24.62 5.93
C THR A 244 1.92 25.70 4.97
N ARG A 245 2.19 25.52 3.68
CA ARG A 245 1.81 26.42 2.58
C ARG A 245 0.41 26.14 2.10
N VAL A 246 0.05 24.86 2.04
CA VAL A 246 -1.29 24.39 1.67
C VAL A 246 -1.67 23.29 2.65
N ALA A 247 -2.81 23.44 3.33
CA ALA A 247 -3.38 22.36 4.13
C ALA A 247 -3.89 21.23 3.22
N LEU A 248 -4.17 20.05 3.78
CA LEU A 248 -4.71 18.92 3.00
C LEU A 248 -5.91 19.37 2.16
N THR A 249 -5.79 19.20 0.84
CA THR A 249 -6.75 19.66 -0.16
C THR A 249 -6.75 18.72 -1.37
N ASP A 250 -7.89 18.61 -2.04
CA ASP A 250 -8.05 17.97 -3.36
C ASP A 250 -7.79 18.95 -4.52
N ASN A 251 -7.70 20.26 -4.23
CA ASN A 251 -7.33 21.26 -5.22
C ASN A 251 -5.82 21.29 -5.46
N TYR A 252 -5.34 20.41 -6.34
CA TYR A 252 -3.93 20.32 -6.70
C TYR A 252 -3.37 21.60 -7.33
N ALA A 253 -4.22 22.43 -7.94
CA ALA A 253 -3.79 23.73 -8.48
C ALA A 253 -3.34 24.71 -7.38
N ALA A 254 -3.85 24.57 -6.15
CA ALA A 254 -3.36 25.34 -5.01
C ALA A 254 -1.91 24.97 -4.66
N VAL A 255 -1.55 23.68 -4.75
CA VAL A 255 -0.19 23.20 -4.50
C VAL A 255 0.76 23.67 -5.58
N THR A 256 0.42 23.51 -6.86
CA THR A 256 1.26 23.99 -7.97
C THR A 256 1.39 25.52 -7.96
N GLY A 257 0.33 26.25 -7.57
CA GLY A 257 0.37 27.70 -7.42
C GLY A 257 1.37 28.17 -6.36
N GLU A 258 1.47 27.47 -5.22
CA GLU A 258 2.48 27.79 -4.20
C GLU A 258 3.91 27.44 -4.67
N MET A 259 4.09 26.37 -5.44
CA MET A 259 5.39 26.05 -6.05
C MET A 259 5.83 27.13 -7.05
N ASP A 260 4.90 27.63 -7.87
CA ASP A 260 5.14 28.74 -8.79
C ASP A 260 5.42 30.06 -8.04
N ALA A 261 4.77 30.27 -6.88
CA ALA A 261 5.06 31.41 -6.03
C ALA A 261 6.50 31.36 -5.49
N PHE A 262 7.02 30.20 -5.09
CA PHE A 262 8.44 30.06 -4.75
C PHE A 262 9.34 30.33 -5.96
N MET A 263 8.98 29.84 -7.15
CA MET A 263 9.72 30.12 -8.38
C MET A 263 9.82 31.62 -8.70
N GLN A 264 8.82 32.43 -8.32
CA GLN A 264 8.80 33.88 -8.58
C GLN A 264 9.44 34.71 -7.45
N ASN A 265 9.18 34.34 -6.19
CA ASN A 265 9.61 35.12 -5.02
C ASN A 265 11.03 34.75 -4.55
N GLY A 266 11.51 33.58 -4.96
CA GLY A 266 12.82 33.06 -4.63
C GLY A 266 12.81 32.12 -3.42
N ILE A 267 14.01 31.61 -3.10
CA ILE A 267 14.25 30.59 -2.08
C ILE A 267 15.61 30.84 -1.42
N GLY A 268 15.84 30.27 -0.25
CA GLY A 268 17.10 30.43 0.46
C GLY A 268 17.03 30.03 1.93
N GLY A 269 18.19 30.08 2.59
CA GLY A 269 18.38 29.66 3.97
C GLY A 269 19.13 28.33 4.08
N SER A 270 19.22 27.83 5.29
CA SER A 270 19.85 26.53 5.61
C SER A 270 18.85 25.38 5.47
N THR A 271 19.27 24.15 5.75
CA THR A 271 18.53 22.91 5.47
C THR A 271 18.07 22.25 6.78
N ALA A 272 16.92 22.67 7.32
CA ALA A 272 16.35 22.13 8.56
C ALA A 272 15.34 20.98 8.33
N ILE A 273 15.85 19.85 7.85
CA ILE A 273 15.04 18.66 7.51
C ILE A 273 14.13 18.19 8.67
N GLY A 274 14.63 18.16 9.91
CA GLY A 274 13.84 17.69 11.06
C GLY A 274 12.63 18.58 11.34
N GLU A 275 12.81 19.89 11.26
CA GLU A 275 11.74 20.88 11.44
C GLU A 275 10.70 20.75 10.33
N GLY A 276 11.15 20.55 9.08
CA GLY A 276 10.26 20.28 7.95
C GLY A 276 9.42 19.03 8.17
N LEU A 277 10.01 17.92 8.65
CA LEU A 277 9.27 16.70 8.91
C LEU A 277 8.29 16.86 10.09
N ALA A 278 8.66 17.58 11.15
CA ALA A 278 7.73 17.86 12.24
C ALA A 278 6.54 18.74 11.81
N GLU A 279 6.77 19.75 11.00
CA GLU A 279 5.68 20.53 10.40
C GLU A 279 4.83 19.67 9.45
N GLY A 280 5.46 18.75 8.72
CA GLY A 280 4.77 17.72 7.93
C GLY A 280 3.81 16.87 8.76
N LEU A 281 4.23 16.44 9.95
CA LEU A 281 3.38 15.71 10.90
C LEU A 281 2.25 16.58 11.45
N ARG A 282 2.49 17.88 11.65
CA ARG A 282 1.45 18.82 12.07
C ARG A 282 0.40 19.02 10.98
N ALA A 283 0.83 19.18 9.73
CA ALA A 283 -0.04 19.29 8.57
C ALA A 283 -0.88 18.01 8.35
N MET A 284 -0.27 16.83 8.54
CA MET A 284 -0.93 15.52 8.44
C MET A 284 -2.04 15.32 9.48
N ASN A 285 -1.96 16.02 10.61
CA ASN A 285 -2.97 15.98 11.67
C ASN A 285 -3.76 17.31 11.74
N GLY A 286 -3.80 18.05 10.64
CA GLY A 286 -4.56 19.30 10.52
C GLY A 286 -6.07 19.08 10.50
N PRO A 287 -6.87 20.15 10.43
CA PRO A 287 -8.33 20.09 10.51
C PRO A 287 -8.99 19.31 9.35
N ASN A 288 -8.29 19.22 8.21
CA ASN A 288 -8.76 18.49 7.03
C ASN A 288 -8.30 17.03 7.00
N ALA A 289 -7.52 16.58 8.00
CA ALA A 289 -7.01 15.23 8.04
C ALA A 289 -8.15 14.21 8.16
N ARG A 290 -8.14 13.21 7.28
CA ARG A 290 -9.16 12.17 7.28
C ARG A 290 -8.80 11.08 8.30
N PRO A 291 -9.70 10.70 9.21
CA PRO A 291 -9.39 9.73 10.28
C PRO A 291 -8.94 8.37 9.77
N PHE A 292 -9.47 7.93 8.62
CA PHE A 292 -9.26 6.57 8.07
C PHE A 292 -8.41 6.56 6.80
N ALA A 293 -7.82 7.70 6.42
CA ALA A 293 -6.93 7.75 5.27
C ALA A 293 -5.55 7.21 5.61
N LEU A 294 -4.91 6.57 4.63
CA LEU A 294 -3.50 6.21 4.73
C LEU A 294 -2.65 7.47 4.70
N LYS A 295 -1.91 7.69 5.78
CA LYS A 295 -1.10 8.89 5.97
C LYS A 295 0.30 8.66 5.45
N THR A 296 0.67 9.43 4.44
CA THR A 296 2.00 9.36 3.82
C THR A 296 2.67 10.72 3.78
N ILE A 297 3.93 10.79 4.20
CA ILE A 297 4.77 11.98 4.00
C ILE A 297 5.79 11.68 2.92
N VAL A 298 5.96 12.58 1.97
CA VAL A 298 7.07 12.57 1.00
C VAL A 298 8.01 13.70 1.35
N LEU A 299 9.13 13.35 1.99
CA LEU A 299 10.14 14.29 2.44
C LEU A 299 11.26 14.40 1.41
N MET A 300 11.53 15.60 0.91
CA MET A 300 12.58 15.84 -0.06
C MET A 300 13.69 16.75 0.47
N THR A 301 14.92 16.50 0.03
CA THR A 301 16.08 17.40 0.19
C THR A 301 17.06 17.27 -0.98
N ASP A 302 17.78 18.34 -1.31
CA ASP A 302 18.93 18.29 -2.23
C ASP A 302 20.30 18.40 -1.54
N GLY A 303 20.31 18.42 -0.21
CA GLY A 303 21.46 18.86 0.56
C GLY A 303 21.71 18.05 1.83
N LEU A 304 22.60 18.61 2.65
CA LEU A 304 22.99 18.06 3.94
C LEU A 304 22.20 18.78 5.03
N HIS A 305 21.59 18.00 5.93
CA HIS A 305 21.01 18.57 7.15
C HIS A 305 22.07 19.36 7.93
N ASN A 306 21.77 20.62 8.25
CA ASN A 306 22.75 21.53 8.86
C ASN A 306 22.13 22.54 9.84
N SER A 307 20.85 22.40 10.18
CA SER A 307 20.14 23.26 11.13
C SER A 307 18.92 22.56 11.73
N GLY A 308 18.48 22.95 12.93
CA GLY A 308 17.35 22.33 13.62
C GLY A 308 17.72 21.00 14.29
N PHE A 309 16.70 20.22 14.70
CA PHE A 309 16.91 18.91 15.30
C PHE A 309 17.00 17.79 14.27
N GLU A 310 17.54 16.66 14.72
CA GLU A 310 17.80 15.48 13.90
C GLU A 310 16.52 14.88 13.28
N PRO A 311 16.48 14.63 11.95
CA PRO A 311 15.29 14.14 11.26
C PRO A 311 14.77 12.78 11.73
N ILE A 312 15.62 11.97 12.36
CA ILE A 312 15.22 10.66 12.91
C ILE A 312 14.25 10.80 14.09
N ILE A 313 14.27 11.93 14.81
CA ILE A 313 13.40 12.19 15.95
C ILE A 313 11.92 12.26 15.52
N PRO A 314 11.50 13.15 14.61
CA PRO A 314 10.12 13.20 14.13
C PRO A 314 9.78 11.97 13.31
N ALA A 315 10.74 11.31 12.65
CA ALA A 315 10.48 10.05 11.95
C ALA A 315 9.97 8.95 12.90
N ARG A 316 10.53 8.85 14.11
CA ARG A 316 10.02 7.90 15.14
C ARG A 316 8.62 8.27 15.60
N THR A 317 8.32 9.56 15.72
CA THR A 317 6.95 10.04 16.02
C THR A 317 5.99 9.75 14.88
N ALA A 318 6.44 9.81 13.61
CA ALA A 318 5.63 9.39 12.46
C ALA A 318 5.27 7.91 12.56
N ALA A 319 6.27 7.05 12.84
CA ALA A 319 6.06 5.61 13.00
C ALA A 319 5.08 5.27 14.12
N SER A 320 5.12 5.96 15.26
CA SER A 320 4.17 5.73 16.37
C SER A 320 2.73 6.16 16.07
N ASN A 321 2.51 6.94 15.00
CA ASN A 321 1.21 7.43 14.57
C ASN A 321 0.75 6.77 13.25
N ASP A 322 1.36 5.64 12.86
CA ASP A 322 1.08 4.92 11.62
C ASP A 322 1.24 5.78 10.34
N ILE A 323 2.16 6.75 10.37
CA ILE A 323 2.49 7.62 9.24
C ILE A 323 3.75 7.09 8.55
N THR A 324 3.63 6.76 7.27
CA THR A 324 4.77 6.31 6.46
C THR A 324 5.50 7.51 5.85
N VAL A 325 6.81 7.60 6.03
CA VAL A 325 7.66 8.65 5.44
C VAL A 325 8.49 8.07 4.30
N HIS A 326 8.19 8.45 3.07
CA HIS A 326 9.10 8.27 1.93
C HIS A 326 10.05 9.44 1.85
N THR A 327 11.31 9.17 1.49
CA THR A 327 12.33 10.21 1.37
C THR A 327 12.88 10.26 -0.04
N VAL A 328 13.01 11.46 -0.60
CA VAL A 328 13.60 11.71 -1.91
C VAL A 328 14.85 12.57 -1.74
N THR A 329 15.98 12.09 -2.23
CA THR A 329 17.22 12.87 -2.27
C THR A 329 17.53 13.27 -3.69
N PHE A 330 17.92 14.53 -3.87
CA PHE A 330 18.26 15.07 -5.18
C PHE A 330 19.69 15.60 -5.22
N SER A 331 20.41 15.33 -6.30
CA SER A 331 21.85 15.60 -6.47
C SER A 331 22.79 14.64 -5.71
N PRO A 332 24.01 14.38 -6.25
CA PRO A 332 24.98 13.48 -5.62
C PRO A 332 25.44 13.89 -4.22
N GLY A 333 25.31 15.17 -3.86
CA GLY A 333 25.78 15.72 -2.59
C GLY A 333 24.78 15.60 -1.43
N ALA A 334 23.60 15.03 -1.66
CA ALA A 334 22.55 14.93 -0.65
C ALA A 334 22.81 13.85 0.42
N ASP A 335 22.22 14.08 1.60
CA ASP A 335 22.09 13.23 2.80
C ASP A 335 21.57 11.79 2.61
N GLN A 336 22.06 10.98 1.66
CA GLN A 336 21.40 9.70 1.32
C GLN A 336 21.36 8.71 2.49
N ALA A 337 22.41 8.64 3.31
CA ALA A 337 22.46 7.71 4.43
C ALA A 337 21.44 8.10 5.51
N ARG A 338 21.37 9.38 5.86
CA ARG A 338 20.40 9.91 6.81
C ARG A 338 18.96 9.75 6.33
N MET A 339 18.70 10.03 5.05
CA MET A 339 17.35 9.91 4.48
C MET A 339 16.89 8.46 4.40
N ARG A 340 17.80 7.50 4.09
CA ARG A 340 17.50 6.07 4.22
C ARG A 340 17.11 5.67 5.64
N ALA A 341 17.80 6.18 6.65
CA ALA A 341 17.49 5.90 8.05
C ALA A 341 16.11 6.45 8.45
N VAL A 342 15.75 7.65 7.97
CA VAL A 342 14.42 8.25 8.18
C VAL A 342 13.33 7.40 7.56
N ALA A 343 13.46 7.02 6.28
CA ALA A 343 12.47 6.18 5.60
C ALA A 343 12.34 4.80 6.27
N ALA A 344 13.46 4.16 6.61
CA ALA A 344 13.47 2.84 7.25
C ALA A 344 12.79 2.85 8.62
N ALA A 345 12.89 3.95 9.38
CA ALA A 345 12.27 4.07 10.70
C ALA A 345 10.73 4.00 10.66
N THR A 346 10.11 4.30 9.52
CA THR A 346 8.65 4.32 9.34
C THR A 346 8.14 3.25 8.37
N GLY A 347 9.00 2.33 7.92
CA GLY A 347 8.65 1.37 6.87
C GLY A 347 8.50 1.99 5.47
N GLY A 348 8.97 3.23 5.27
CA GLY A 348 8.95 3.91 3.98
C GLY A 348 10.13 3.53 3.08
N ARG A 349 10.13 4.09 1.87
CA ARG A 349 11.18 3.88 0.85
C ARG A 349 12.00 5.14 0.63
N HIS A 350 13.31 4.97 0.45
CA HIS A 350 14.21 6.02 0.00
C HIS A 350 14.39 5.97 -1.51
N PHE A 351 14.34 7.13 -2.14
CA PHE A 351 14.56 7.35 -3.56
C PHE A 351 15.69 8.36 -3.76
N HIS A 352 16.43 8.19 -4.86
CA HIS A 352 17.50 9.09 -5.25
C HIS A 352 17.33 9.48 -6.71
N ALA A 353 17.55 10.76 -7.00
CA ALA A 353 17.53 11.30 -8.34
C ALA A 353 18.79 12.15 -8.59
N ASP A 354 19.47 11.87 -9.69
CA ASP A 354 20.62 12.67 -10.15
C ASP A 354 20.20 13.74 -11.16
N THR A 355 19.09 13.50 -11.88
CA THR A 355 18.57 14.41 -12.90
C THR A 355 17.12 14.80 -12.70
N THR A 356 16.68 15.87 -13.35
CA THR A 356 15.27 16.32 -13.38
C THR A 356 14.34 15.22 -13.92
N ALA A 357 14.81 14.44 -14.89
CA ALA A 357 14.05 13.33 -15.45
C ALA A 357 13.87 12.20 -14.42
N ASP A 358 14.94 11.86 -13.70
CA ASP A 358 14.89 10.86 -12.62
C ASP A 358 13.97 11.32 -11.50
N LEU A 359 14.06 12.60 -11.11
CA LEU A 359 13.22 13.16 -10.06
C LEU A 359 11.74 13.07 -10.45
N SER A 360 11.41 13.45 -11.67
CA SER A 360 10.04 13.32 -12.19
C SER A 360 9.57 11.87 -12.21
N ALA A 361 10.44 10.93 -12.60
CA ALA A 361 10.11 9.50 -12.60
C ALA A 361 9.86 8.95 -11.19
N VAL A 362 10.67 9.34 -10.21
CA VAL A 362 10.51 8.97 -8.80
C VAL A 362 9.15 9.45 -8.28
N PHE A 363 8.79 10.71 -8.51
CA PHE A 363 7.50 11.24 -8.08
C PHE A 363 6.33 10.51 -8.75
N ARG A 364 6.41 10.20 -10.05
CA ARG A 364 5.39 9.35 -10.71
C ARG A 364 5.30 7.95 -10.10
N GLU A 365 6.42 7.34 -9.72
CA GLU A 365 6.40 6.04 -9.02
C GLU A 365 5.65 6.13 -7.69
N ILE A 366 5.94 7.17 -6.88
CA ILE A 366 5.30 7.39 -5.57
C ILE A 366 3.79 7.64 -5.71
N ALA A 367 3.36 8.34 -6.76
CA ALA A 367 1.94 8.54 -7.07
C ALA A 367 1.25 7.19 -7.38
N ARG A 368 1.92 6.30 -8.10
CA ARG A 368 1.35 5.02 -8.57
C ARG A 368 1.40 3.89 -7.54
N THR A 369 2.24 3.96 -6.52
CA THR A 369 2.27 2.96 -5.45
C THR A 369 1.10 3.17 -4.47
N LEU A 370 -0.11 2.74 -4.88
CA LEU A 370 -1.31 2.77 -4.05
C LEU A 370 -1.42 1.50 -3.17
N PRO A 371 -1.65 1.62 -1.85
CA PRO A 371 -1.86 0.46 -0.97
C PRO A 371 -3.26 -0.13 -1.18
N VAL A 372 -3.34 -1.43 -1.44
CA VAL A 372 -4.60 -2.20 -1.50
C VAL A 372 -4.70 -3.07 -0.25
N LEU A 373 -5.79 -2.95 0.50
CA LEU A 373 -6.02 -3.73 1.73
C LEU A 373 -7.08 -4.81 1.50
N LEU A 374 -6.85 -5.96 2.13
CA LEU A 374 -7.85 -7.03 2.23
C LEU A 374 -8.60 -6.81 3.55
N THR A 375 -9.91 -6.66 3.49
CA THR A 375 -10.74 -6.22 4.63
C THR A 375 -11.68 -7.28 5.17
N GLU A 376 -11.81 -8.42 4.50
CA GLU A 376 -12.58 -9.60 4.96
C GLU A 376 -11.89 -10.91 4.60
#